data_AF-A0A7C4ZXN7-F1
#
_entry.id   AF-A0A7C4ZXN7-F1
#
_cell.length_a   1.000
_cell.length_b   1.000
_cell.length_c   1.000
_cell.angle_alpha   90.00
_cell.angle_beta   90.00
_cell.angle_gamma   90.00
#
_symmetry.space_group_name_H-M   'P 1'
#
loop_
_entity.id
_entity.type
_entity.pdbx_description
1 polymer ?
#
loop_
_entity_poly.entity_id
_entity_poly.type
_entity_poly.pdbx_seq_one_letter_code
_entity_poly.pdbx_strand_id
1 'polypeptide(L)'
;MLNLKDNSILGITDSETVKLDFDNTRFKMVKYWAFRTMKWFKLKGFIILKSSKNNYHVVFDKKVSWTKNMHIVAWVCLLSQHKALTKWFLMQCIKEGSTLRVSEKKEKPQPRIVYRFGSQNNQIAEFLAYRK
;
A
#
# COMPACT_ATOMS: atom_id res chain seq x y z
N MET A 1 20.27 -0.07 32.53
CA MET A 1 19.08 -0.01 31.66
C MET A 1 19.52 0.25 30.23
N LEU A 2 19.75 -0.80 29.44
CA LEU A 2 19.97 -0.67 28.00
C LEU A 2 18.60 -0.51 27.33
N ASN A 3 18.34 0.69 26.80
CA ASN A 3 17.12 1.03 26.07
C ASN A 3 17.23 0.42 24.66
N LEU A 4 17.02 -0.89 24.56
CA LEU A 4 16.85 -1.57 23.27
C LEU A 4 15.48 -1.17 22.72
N LYS A 5 15.39 0.01 22.09
CA LYS A 5 14.31 0.29 21.14
C LYS A 5 14.49 -0.68 19.99
N ASP A 6 13.80 -1.81 20.06
CA ASP A 6 13.76 -2.80 18.99
C ASP A 6 13.52 -2.11 17.64
N ASN A 7 14.42 -2.36 16.68
CA ASN A 7 14.35 -1.87 15.31
C ASN A 7 13.26 -2.61 14.48
N SER A 8 12.18 -3.07 15.13
CA SER A 8 11.15 -3.86 14.49
C SER A 8 10.28 -2.96 13.61
N ILE A 9 10.37 -3.19 12.30
CA ILE A 9 9.46 -2.59 11.32
C ILE A 9 8.25 -3.51 11.24
N LEU A 10 7.12 -3.13 11.86
CA LEU A 10 5.88 -3.86 11.69
C LEU A 10 5.32 -3.55 10.30
N GLY A 11 5.19 -4.61 9.50
CA GLY A 11 4.49 -4.59 8.23
C GLY A 11 3.27 -5.50 8.26
N ILE A 12 2.20 -5.10 7.58
CA ILE A 12 1.08 -6.02 7.30
C ILE A 12 1.36 -6.68 5.96
N THR A 13 1.60 -7.98 6.00
CA THR A 13 1.82 -8.84 4.84
C THR A 13 0.58 -9.69 4.58
N ASP A 14 0.06 -9.63 3.36
CA ASP A 14 -0.99 -10.56 2.89
C ASP A 14 -0.88 -10.73 1.38
N SER A 15 -1.61 -11.71 0.85
CA SER A 15 -1.67 -12.01 -0.58
C SER A 15 -2.95 -11.49 -1.26
N GLU A 16 -3.93 -11.03 -0.47
CA GLU A 16 -5.31 -10.84 -0.94
C GLU A 16 -5.76 -9.38 -1.04
N THR A 17 -5.06 -8.48 -0.36
CA THR A 17 -5.29 -7.04 -0.42
C THR A 17 -4.42 -6.42 -1.51
N VAL A 18 -5.02 -5.69 -2.44
CA VAL A 18 -4.25 -4.89 -3.39
C VAL A 18 -3.63 -3.70 -2.66
N LYS A 19 -2.30 -3.58 -2.77
CA LYS A 19 -1.50 -2.52 -2.16
C LYS A 19 -0.60 -1.88 -3.20
N LEU A 20 -0.37 -0.57 -3.08
CA LEU A 20 0.63 0.15 -3.88
C LEU A 20 1.52 0.97 -2.94
N ASP A 21 2.83 0.93 -3.18
CA ASP A 21 3.83 1.70 -2.44
C ASP A 21 4.48 2.75 -3.35
N PHE A 22 4.03 4.00 -3.21
CA PHE A 22 4.49 5.12 -4.01
C PHE A 22 5.53 5.95 -3.24
N ASP A 23 6.80 5.75 -3.57
CA ASP A 23 7.89 6.59 -3.09
C ASP A 23 8.11 7.84 -3.95
N ASN A 24 8.54 8.93 -3.34
CA ASN A 24 8.87 10.20 -4.00
C ASN A 24 7.81 10.69 -5.01
N THR A 25 6.53 10.49 -4.71
CA THR A 25 5.42 10.79 -5.64
C THR A 25 4.58 11.97 -5.13
N ARG A 26 4.20 12.89 -6.02
CA ARG A 26 3.24 13.96 -5.68
C ARG A 26 1.88 13.36 -5.35
N PHE A 27 1.24 13.84 -4.29
CA PHE A 27 -0.05 13.31 -3.83
C PHE A 27 -1.14 13.29 -4.93
N LYS A 28 -1.17 14.29 -5.81
CA LYS A 28 -2.07 14.33 -6.99
C LYS A 28 -1.90 13.11 -7.90
N MET A 29 -0.66 12.66 -8.13
CA MET A 29 -0.36 11.48 -8.93
C MET A 29 -0.75 10.19 -8.22
N VAL A 30 -0.55 10.10 -6.90
CA VAL A 30 -1.02 8.97 -6.10
C VAL A 30 -2.54 8.85 -6.18
N LYS A 31 -3.27 9.96 -6.02
CA LYS A 31 -4.73 9.98 -6.21
C LYS A 31 -5.13 9.54 -7.61
N TYR A 32 -4.48 10.08 -8.65
CA TYR A 32 -4.76 9.69 -10.04
C TYR A 32 -4.65 8.17 -10.22
N TRP A 33 -3.55 7.56 -9.79
CA TRP A 33 -3.35 6.11 -9.91
C TRP A 33 -4.32 5.32 -9.05
N ALA A 34 -4.57 5.73 -7.81
CA ALA A 34 -5.55 5.08 -6.94
C ALA A 34 -6.95 5.05 -7.57
N PHE A 35 -7.42 6.19 -8.11
CA PHE A 35 -8.69 6.27 -8.82
C PHE A 35 -8.73 5.41 -10.07
N ARG A 36 -7.69 5.51 -10.90
CA ARG A 36 -7.62 4.79 -12.18
C ARG A 36 -7.62 3.27 -11.95
N THR A 37 -6.80 2.79 -11.03
CA THR A 37 -6.72 1.37 -10.65
C THR A 37 -8.05 0.89 -10.07
N MET A 38 -8.64 1.64 -9.14
CA MET A 38 -9.93 1.28 -8.54
C MET A 38 -11.03 1.14 -9.60
N LYS A 39 -11.14 2.11 -10.52
CA LYS A 39 -12.15 2.06 -11.59
C LYS A 39 -11.91 0.90 -12.54
N TRP A 40 -10.68 0.75 -13.04
CA TRP A 40 -10.34 -0.27 -14.03
C TRP A 40 -10.59 -1.69 -13.52
N PHE A 41 -10.22 -1.97 -12.27
CA PHE A 41 -10.34 -3.30 -11.68
C PHE A 41 -11.55 -3.49 -10.74
N LYS A 42 -12.43 -2.48 -10.66
CA LYS A 42 -13.64 -2.49 -9.83
C LYS A 42 -13.34 -2.85 -8.36
N LEU A 43 -12.38 -2.14 -7.74
CA LEU A 43 -11.86 -2.45 -6.40
C LEU A 43 -12.68 -1.86 -5.23
N LYS A 44 -13.89 -1.36 -5.50
CA LYS A 44 -14.90 -0.81 -4.57
C LYS A 44 -14.51 0.47 -3.82
N GLY A 45 -13.26 0.65 -3.43
CA GLY A 45 -12.77 1.82 -2.71
C GLY A 45 -11.29 1.71 -2.38
N PHE A 46 -10.73 2.79 -1.83
CA PHE A 46 -9.35 2.84 -1.39
C PHE A 46 -9.12 3.87 -0.29
N ILE A 47 -8.05 3.66 0.47
CA ILE A 47 -7.44 4.68 1.34
C ILE A 47 -6.03 5.01 0.87
N ILE A 48 -5.58 6.23 1.17
CA ILE A 48 -4.18 6.64 0.99
C ILE A 48 -3.60 6.97 2.35
N LEU A 49 -2.49 6.32 2.69
CA LEU A 49 -1.71 6.60 3.89
C LEU A 49 -0.43 7.33 3.51
N LYS A 50 -0.07 8.38 4.24
CA LYS A 50 1.20 9.09 4.09
C LYS A 50 2.20 8.56 5.11
N SER A 51 3.27 7.92 4.64
CA SER A 51 4.31 7.29 5.47
C SER A 51 5.52 8.22 5.72
N SER A 52 5.80 9.14 4.81
CA SER A 52 6.76 10.25 4.98
C SER A 52 6.52 11.35 3.91
N LYS A 53 7.36 12.40 3.86
CA LYS A 53 7.28 13.43 2.81
C LYS A 53 7.33 12.75 1.43
N ASN A 54 6.30 12.98 0.60
CA ASN A 54 6.14 12.38 -0.73
C ASN A 54 6.14 10.83 -0.80
N ASN A 55 5.90 10.12 0.30
CA ASN A 55 5.77 8.66 0.28
C ASN A 55 4.39 8.26 0.76
N TYR A 56 3.71 7.42 -0.01
CA TYR A 56 2.31 7.08 0.19
C TYR A 56 2.05 5.61 -0.07
N HIS A 57 1.24 5.01 0.80
CA HIS A 57 0.67 3.69 0.58
C HIS A 57 -0.77 3.85 0.09
N VAL A 58 -1.20 2.99 -0.82
CA VAL A 58 -2.61 2.85 -1.22
C VAL A 58 -3.07 1.45 -0.87
N VAL A 59 -4.24 1.35 -0.24
CA VAL A 59 -4.87 0.07 0.12
C VAL A 59 -6.28 0.07 -0.45
N PHE A 60 -6.64 -0.99 -1.18
CA PHE A 60 -7.94 -1.12 -1.84
C PHE A 60 -8.87 -2.08 -1.09
N ASP A 61 -10.18 -1.87 -1.21
CA ASP A 61 -11.19 -2.57 -0.38
C ASP A 61 -11.61 -3.94 -0.93
N LYS A 62 -11.16 -4.34 -2.11
CA LYS A 62 -11.60 -5.61 -2.71
C LYS A 62 -10.56 -6.70 -2.51
N LYS A 63 -10.99 -7.79 -1.85
CA LYS A 63 -10.26 -9.06 -1.79
C LYS A 63 -10.09 -9.63 -3.19
N VAL A 64 -8.88 -10.06 -3.53
CA VAL A 64 -8.53 -10.70 -4.80
C VAL A 64 -7.59 -11.88 -4.57
N SER A 65 -7.46 -12.79 -5.53
CA SER A 65 -6.41 -13.82 -5.47
C SER A 65 -5.02 -13.20 -5.66
N TRP A 66 -3.97 -13.88 -5.17
CA TRP A 66 -2.58 -13.44 -5.35
C TRP A 66 -2.23 -13.12 -6.80
N THR A 67 -2.54 -14.03 -7.72
CA THR A 67 -2.30 -13.84 -9.16
C THR A 67 -2.99 -12.58 -9.69
N LYS A 68 -4.23 -12.33 -9.25
CA LYS A 68 -4.96 -11.12 -9.65
C LYS A 68 -4.38 -9.87 -9.00
N ASN A 69 -3.92 -9.94 -7.75
CA ASN A 69 -3.24 -8.86 -7.04
C ASN A 69 -2.00 -8.42 -7.84
N MET A 70 -1.10 -9.36 -8.15
CA MET A 70 0.13 -9.07 -8.87
C MET A 70 -0.12 -8.61 -10.31
N HIS A 71 -1.15 -9.14 -11.00
CA HIS A 71 -1.56 -8.59 -12.30
C HIS A 71 -1.97 -7.11 -12.20
N ILE A 72 -2.75 -6.74 -11.18
CA ILE A 72 -3.15 -5.34 -10.97
C ILE A 72 -1.93 -4.45 -10.70
N VAL A 73 -1.02 -4.87 -9.82
CA VAL A 73 0.19 -4.10 -9.49
C VAL A 73 1.09 -3.98 -10.73
N ALA A 74 1.28 -5.05 -11.50
CA ALA A 74 2.06 -5.06 -12.74
C ALA A 74 1.48 -4.06 -13.76
N TRP A 75 0.16 -4.02 -13.93
CA TRP A 75 -0.52 -3.05 -14.80
C TRP A 75 -0.23 -1.61 -14.40
N VAL A 76 -0.24 -1.30 -13.09
CA VAL A 76 0.12 0.04 -12.59
C VAL A 76 1.60 0.33 -12.86
N CYS A 77 2.50 -0.63 -12.59
CA CYS A 77 3.94 -0.46 -12.82
C CYS A 77 4.26 -0.15 -14.29
N LEU A 78 3.65 -0.91 -15.20
CA LEU A 78 3.85 -0.76 -16.65
C LEU A 78 3.40 0.62 -17.13
N LEU A 79 2.18 1.04 -16.77
CA LEU A 79 1.61 2.29 -17.27
C LEU A 79 2.15 3.55 -16.58
N SER A 80 2.55 3.43 -15.31
CA SER A 80 3.13 4.56 -14.56
C SER A 80 4.62 4.74 -14.81
N GLN A 81 5.30 3.70 -15.30
CA GLN A 81 6.76 3.63 -15.40
C GLN A 81 7.47 4.01 -14.09
N HIS A 82 6.80 3.79 -12.96
CA HIS A 82 7.26 4.27 -11.66
C HIS A 82 8.28 3.31 -11.05
N LYS A 83 9.58 3.61 -11.25
CA LYS A 83 10.71 2.74 -10.88
C LYS A 83 10.67 2.19 -9.45
N ALA A 84 10.31 3.02 -8.45
CA ALA A 84 10.30 2.57 -7.05
C ALA A 84 9.19 1.54 -6.79
N LEU A 85 7.95 1.87 -7.17
CA LEU A 85 6.83 0.92 -7.20
C LEU A 85 7.16 -0.36 -7.98
N THR A 86 7.80 -0.28 -9.14
CA THR A 86 8.23 -1.48 -9.90
C THR A 86 9.22 -2.33 -9.11
N LYS A 87 10.21 -1.70 -8.47
CA LYS A 87 11.15 -2.41 -7.59
C LYS A 87 10.40 -3.06 -6.41
N TRP A 88 9.48 -2.35 -5.78
CA TRP A 88 8.65 -2.88 -4.69
C TRP A 88 7.81 -4.07 -5.15
N PHE A 89 7.18 -3.98 -6.33
CA PHE A 89 6.41 -5.05 -6.96
C PHE A 89 7.24 -6.33 -7.15
N LEU A 90 8.43 -6.21 -7.74
CA LEU A 90 9.34 -7.35 -7.91
C LEU A 90 9.69 -8.00 -6.57
N MET A 91 9.94 -7.20 -5.53
CA MET A 91 10.18 -7.72 -4.19
C MET A 91 8.97 -8.44 -3.60
N GLN A 92 7.73 -8.02 -3.89
CA GLN A 92 6.54 -8.72 -3.41
C GLN A 92 6.35 -10.05 -4.14
N CYS A 93 6.65 -10.10 -5.45
CA CYS A 93 6.65 -11.36 -6.20
C CYS A 93 7.65 -12.37 -5.62
N ILE A 94 8.88 -11.93 -5.33
CA ILE A 94 9.92 -12.80 -4.72
C ILE A 94 9.48 -13.31 -3.35
N LYS A 95 8.76 -12.50 -2.57
CA LYS A 95 8.32 -12.83 -1.21
C LYS A 95 6.97 -13.55 -1.16
N GLU A 96 6.28 -13.66 -2.30
CA GLU A 96 4.91 -14.20 -2.40
C GLU A 96 3.91 -13.53 -1.44
N GLY A 97 4.12 -12.25 -1.14
CA GLY A 97 3.29 -11.50 -0.22
C GLY A 97 3.47 -9.99 -0.37
N SER A 98 2.38 -9.24 -0.22
CA SER A 98 2.38 -7.79 -0.31
C SER A 98 2.50 -7.15 1.07
N THR A 99 3.61 -6.47 1.33
CA THR A 99 3.93 -5.89 2.63
C THR A 99 3.86 -4.37 2.59
N LEU A 100 3.07 -3.77 3.48
CA LEU A 100 3.12 -2.34 3.75
C LEU A 100 3.51 -2.08 5.20
N ARG A 101 4.39 -1.10 5.43
CA ARG A 101 4.72 -0.65 6.78
C ARG A 101 3.48 -0.07 7.45
N VAL A 102 3.27 -0.42 8.71
CA VAL A 102 2.23 0.17 9.56
C VAL A 102 2.75 0.74 10.89
N SER A 103 4.01 0.49 11.25
CA SER A 103 4.66 1.09 12.42
C SER A 103 5.48 2.34 12.08
N GLU A 104 5.99 2.97 13.13
CA GLU A 104 7.12 3.90 13.05
C GLU A 104 8.38 3.20 12.52
N LYS A 105 9.29 3.98 11.93
CA LYS A 105 10.61 3.51 11.49
C LYS A 105 11.63 4.62 11.70
N LYS A 106 12.48 4.47 12.72
CA LYS A 106 13.43 5.53 13.12
C LYS A 106 12.68 6.85 13.32
N GLU A 107 13.10 7.91 12.64
CA GLU A 107 12.45 9.23 12.66
C GLU A 107 11.18 9.33 11.78
N LYS A 108 10.80 8.24 11.10
CA LYS A 108 9.60 8.24 10.25
C LYS A 108 8.37 7.85 11.09
N PRO A 109 7.34 8.70 11.13
CA PRO A 109 6.14 8.41 11.91
C PRO A 109 5.35 7.24 11.32
N GLN A 110 4.40 6.76 12.12
CA GLN A 110 3.41 5.79 11.67
C GLN A 110 2.64 6.35 10.45
N PRO A 111 2.40 5.54 9.39
CA PRO A 111 1.66 6.02 8.22
C PRO A 111 0.25 6.51 8.59
N ARG A 112 -0.07 7.77 8.29
CA ARG A 112 -1.36 8.39 8.62
C ARG A 112 -2.29 8.42 7.42
N ILE A 113 -3.58 8.16 7.62
CA ILE A 113 -4.57 8.23 6.55
C ILE A 113 -4.75 9.70 6.15
N VAL A 114 -4.57 9.99 4.86
CA VAL A 114 -4.71 11.35 4.29
C VAL A 114 -5.82 11.43 3.25
N TYR A 115 -6.40 10.29 2.85
CA TYR A 115 -7.51 10.25 1.92
C TYR A 115 -8.30 8.95 2.05
N ARG A 116 -9.60 9.03 1.80
CA ARG A 116 -10.53 7.90 1.73
C ARG A 116 -11.45 8.11 0.53
N PHE A 117 -11.80 7.04 -0.18
CA PHE A 117 -12.77 7.07 -1.27
C PHE A 117 -13.47 5.72 -1.45
N GLY A 118 -14.78 5.72 -1.66
CA GLY A 118 -15.57 4.51 -1.89
C GLY A 118 -15.73 3.64 -0.65
N SER A 119 -16.01 2.35 -0.87
CA SER A 119 -16.21 1.34 0.18
C SER A 119 -14.94 1.12 1.01
N GLN A 120 -15.13 0.84 2.30
CA GLN A 120 -14.05 0.57 3.26
C GLN A 120 -14.41 -0.56 4.25
N ASN A 121 -15.39 -1.40 3.88
CA ASN A 121 -16.02 -2.35 4.79
C ASN A 121 -15.43 -3.77 4.68
N ASN A 122 -14.39 -3.99 3.88
CA ASN A 122 -13.78 -5.31 3.66
C ASN A 122 -12.28 -5.27 3.96
N GLN A 123 -11.41 -5.45 2.95
CA GLN A 123 -9.95 -5.51 3.13
C GLN A 123 -9.36 -4.25 3.75
N ILE A 124 -9.98 -3.08 3.54
CA ILE A 124 -9.56 -1.87 4.25
C ILE A 124 -9.89 -1.95 5.74
N ALA A 125 -11.06 -2.48 6.11
CA ALA A 125 -11.43 -2.67 7.51
C ALA A 125 -10.47 -3.65 8.20
N GLU A 126 -10.16 -4.77 7.55
CA GLU A 126 -9.17 -5.75 8.03
C GLU A 126 -7.79 -5.10 8.19
N PHE A 127 -7.27 -4.43 7.16
CA PHE A 127 -5.99 -3.72 7.22
C PHE A 127 -5.92 -2.70 8.37
N LEU A 128 -7.02 -1.98 8.64
CA LEU A 128 -7.10 -1.00 9.71
C LEU A 128 -7.21 -1.64 11.10
N ALA A 129 -7.81 -2.83 11.21
CA ALA A 129 -7.91 -3.57 12.46
C ALA A 129 -6.52 -4.06 12.93
N TYR A 130 -5.71 -4.58 12.02
CA TYR A 130 -4.32 -5.02 12.30
C TYR A 130 -3.34 -3.87 12.61
N ARG A 131 -3.74 -2.62 12.37
CA ARG A 131 -2.91 -1.43 12.64
C ARG A 131 -3.05 -0.90 14.07
N LYS A 132 -4.14 -1.24 14.76
CA LYS A 132 -4.36 -0.86 16.16
C LYS A 132 -3.43 -1.66 17.07
#